data_AF-A0A936TC78-F1
#
_entry.id   AF-A0A936TC78-F1
#
_cell.length_a   1.000
_cell.length_b   1.000
_cell.length_c   1.000
_cell.angle_alpha   90.00
_cell.angle_beta   90.00
_cell.angle_gamma   90.00
#
_symmetry.space_group_name_H-M   'P 1'
#
loop_
_entity.id
_entity.type
_entity.pdbx_description
1 polymer ?
#
loop_
_entity_poly.entity_id
_entity_poly.type
_entity_poly.pdbx_seq_one_letter_code
_entity_poly.pdbx_strand_id
1 'polypeptide(L)'
;MAPSVSAAETSAGLVTPRETCDDCGFDSMRWSRQDAIRTVEKAEWLTALAVERLPDGVWLTRPDRSMPAIGEHVDHLASVMATWLMRAELLVDALGIDVAESPEQPIIGDGANLDRANSLEALRVMASRHGAYLRSVDEATWANAITVGGESFSLDWGVRHSAHEVMHHLWAIAGVRQRLGDVLTLGGGTVASLHASGGGVPKPEIPSAEIDVGGVVGDAQAARQYHGRPWQALCLWSTEVVEAWAAEGHPIFPGAAGENLSLSGLDWSQIRAGLIVQVGDMTARVSAPAVPCTKNSRWFSDRDHRRLGHDVSPGRARWYASVLTPGRVEPGDPVSVHSGG
;
A
#
# COMPACT_ATOMS: atom_id res chain seq x y z
N MET A 1 -18.19 4.96 -1.89
CA MET A 1 -18.92 6.02 -1.15
C MET A 1 -17.99 7.24 -1.12
N ALA A 2 -18.47 8.49 -1.22
CA ALA A 2 -17.56 9.64 -1.27
C ALA A 2 -16.76 9.74 0.06
N PRO A 3 -15.45 10.08 0.04
CA PRO A 3 -14.64 10.21 1.26
C PRO A 3 -15.26 11.22 2.21
N SER A 4 -15.18 10.93 3.51
CA SER A 4 -15.70 11.83 4.54
C SER A 4 -14.59 12.72 5.07
N VAL A 5 -14.85 14.03 5.12
CA VAL A 5 -13.90 15.04 5.60
C VAL A 5 -14.46 15.67 6.87
N SER A 6 -13.69 15.65 7.95
CA SER A 6 -14.03 16.26 9.24
C SER A 6 -12.91 17.16 9.75
N ALA A 7 -13.21 18.15 10.60
CA ALA A 7 -12.19 19.00 11.21
C ALA A 7 -11.38 18.21 12.25
N ALA A 8 -10.04 18.32 12.25
CA ALA A 8 -9.16 17.67 13.23
C ALA A 8 -8.20 18.64 13.92
N GLU A 9 -7.77 18.30 15.15
CA GLU A 9 -7.05 19.16 16.09
C GLU A 9 -5.55 19.39 15.79
N THR A 10 -5.01 20.42 16.46
CA THR A 10 -3.94 21.34 16.04
C THR A 10 -2.49 20.91 16.26
N SER A 11 -1.62 21.27 15.29
CA SER A 11 -0.30 21.86 15.57
C SER A 11 -0.02 22.98 14.55
N ALA A 12 0.26 24.19 15.03
CA ALA A 12 0.67 25.37 14.23
C ALA A 12 -0.37 26.07 13.33
N GLY A 13 -1.63 26.14 13.74
CA GLY A 13 -2.55 27.21 13.27
C GLY A 13 -3.28 26.99 11.95
N LEU A 14 -3.09 25.85 11.27
CA LEU A 14 -3.96 25.41 10.18
C LEU A 14 -4.56 24.04 10.52
N VAL A 15 -5.88 23.92 10.35
CA VAL A 15 -6.61 22.66 10.48
C VAL A 15 -6.42 21.90 9.17
N THR A 16 -5.57 20.88 9.14
CA THR A 16 -5.59 19.89 8.06
C THR A 16 -6.84 19.03 8.26
N PRO A 17 -7.81 19.05 7.33
CA PRO A 17 -9.01 18.25 7.48
C PRO A 17 -8.66 16.76 7.55
N ARG A 18 -9.28 16.03 8.49
CA ARG A 18 -9.18 14.57 8.55
C ARG A 18 -10.07 13.97 7.47
N GLU A 19 -9.42 13.36 6.50
CA GLU A 19 -10.05 12.51 5.50
C GLU A 19 -10.05 11.04 5.94
N THR A 20 -11.21 10.38 5.79
CA THR A 20 -11.36 8.93 5.96
C THR A 20 -12.14 8.31 4.80
N CYS A 21 -11.89 7.03 4.52
CA CYS A 21 -12.58 6.25 3.50
C CYS A 21 -12.88 4.83 4.01
N ASP A 22 -14.16 4.47 4.08
CA ASP A 22 -14.60 3.14 4.54
C ASP A 22 -14.24 2.03 3.53
N ASP A 23 -14.22 2.35 2.23
CA ASP A 23 -13.95 1.40 1.15
C ASP A 23 -12.49 0.88 1.23
N CYS A 24 -11.52 1.80 1.18
CA CYS A 24 -10.10 1.44 1.21
C CYS A 24 -9.48 1.42 2.62
N GLY A 25 -10.23 1.82 3.65
CA GLY A 25 -9.78 1.89 5.04
C GLY A 25 -8.82 3.05 5.33
N PHE A 26 -8.76 4.07 4.46
CA PHE A 26 -7.85 5.20 4.63
C PHE A 26 -8.28 6.08 5.81
N ASP A 27 -7.29 6.54 6.59
CA ASP A 27 -7.45 7.53 7.64
C ASP A 27 -6.21 8.41 7.66
N SER A 28 -6.35 9.63 7.16
CA SER A 28 -5.26 10.61 6.99
C SER A 28 -4.41 10.83 8.25
N MET A 29 -4.99 10.69 9.45
CA MET A 29 -4.30 10.87 10.73
C MET A 29 -3.26 9.79 11.01
N ARG A 30 -3.33 8.64 10.32
CA ARG A 30 -2.39 7.51 10.48
C ARG A 30 -1.16 7.63 9.59
N TRP A 31 -1.14 8.62 8.71
CA TRP A 31 -0.06 8.83 7.78
C TRP A 31 0.83 9.93 8.34
N SER A 32 2.14 9.74 8.35
CA SER A 32 3.04 10.91 8.37
C SER A 32 3.09 11.54 6.97
N ARG A 33 3.52 12.80 6.88
CA ARG A 33 3.80 13.43 5.58
C ARG A 33 4.77 12.60 4.75
N GLN A 34 5.80 12.07 5.41
CA GLN A 34 6.81 11.22 4.78
C GLN A 34 6.23 9.90 4.24
N ASP A 35 5.26 9.31 4.93
CA ASP A 35 4.54 8.10 4.47
C ASP A 35 3.71 8.39 3.23
N ALA A 36 3.03 9.54 3.23
CA ALA A 36 2.21 9.99 2.13
C ALA A 36 3.07 10.25 0.87
N ILE A 37 4.14 11.04 0.98
CA ILE A 37 5.10 11.29 -0.12
C ILE A 37 5.63 9.97 -0.69
N ARG A 38 6.07 9.04 0.17
CA ARG A 38 6.64 7.76 -0.27
C ARG A 38 5.62 6.85 -0.94
N THR A 39 4.35 7.02 -0.63
CA THR A 39 3.28 6.23 -1.24
C THR A 39 2.89 6.80 -2.59
N VAL A 40 2.86 8.13 -2.73
CA VAL A 40 2.77 8.82 -4.03
C VAL A 40 3.88 8.34 -4.95
N GLU A 41 5.14 8.35 -4.51
CA GLU A 41 6.27 7.88 -5.32
C GLU A 41 6.21 6.39 -5.68
N LYS A 42 5.48 5.60 -4.90
CA LYS A 42 5.29 4.17 -5.11
C LYS A 42 3.98 3.85 -5.83
N ALA A 43 3.23 4.85 -6.28
CA ALA A 43 1.92 4.66 -6.91
C ALA A 43 2.01 3.67 -8.08
N GLU A 44 2.96 3.87 -9.00
CA GLU A 44 3.13 2.94 -10.11
C GLU A 44 3.52 1.54 -9.65
N TRP A 45 4.54 1.40 -8.78
CA TRP A 45 4.99 0.09 -8.32
C TRP A 45 3.88 -0.70 -7.62
N LEU A 46 3.08 -0.05 -6.77
CA LEU A 46 1.93 -0.67 -6.11
C LEU A 46 0.85 -1.06 -7.12
N THR A 47 0.55 -0.18 -8.08
CA THR A 47 -0.43 -0.45 -9.13
C THR A 47 0.01 -1.58 -10.05
N ALA A 48 1.28 -1.63 -10.45
CA ALA A 48 1.87 -2.69 -11.26
C ALA A 48 1.71 -4.06 -10.58
N LEU A 49 1.89 -4.14 -9.26
CA LEU A 49 1.62 -5.34 -8.47
C LEU A 49 0.13 -5.70 -8.45
N ALA A 50 -0.76 -4.71 -8.31
CA ALA A 50 -2.21 -4.93 -8.30
C ALA A 50 -2.74 -5.43 -9.65
N VAL A 51 -2.03 -5.15 -10.75
CA VAL A 51 -2.37 -5.62 -12.10
C VAL A 51 -1.49 -6.79 -12.56
N GLU A 52 -0.62 -7.32 -11.71
CA GLU A 52 0.19 -8.49 -12.01
C GLU A 52 -0.70 -9.73 -12.25
N ARG A 53 -0.28 -10.59 -13.19
CA ARG A 53 -0.96 -11.86 -13.52
C ARG A 53 -2.46 -11.68 -13.83
N LEU A 54 -2.84 -10.56 -14.45
CA LEU A 54 -4.21 -10.39 -14.93
C LEU A 54 -4.50 -11.38 -16.06
N PRO A 55 -5.70 -11.99 -16.08
CA PRO A 55 -6.15 -12.78 -17.23
C PRO A 55 -6.24 -11.93 -18.51
N ASP A 56 -6.11 -12.58 -19.66
CA ASP A 56 -6.21 -11.93 -20.96
C ASP A 56 -7.57 -11.24 -21.16
N GLY A 57 -7.57 -10.06 -21.76
CA GLY A 57 -8.80 -9.29 -22.06
C GLY A 57 -9.41 -8.55 -20.86
N VAL A 58 -8.97 -8.80 -19.62
CA VAL A 58 -9.50 -8.15 -18.42
C VAL A 58 -9.16 -6.65 -18.35
N TRP A 59 -8.03 -6.22 -18.92
CA TRP A 59 -7.51 -4.86 -18.81
C TRP A 59 -8.53 -3.75 -19.13
N LEU A 60 -9.31 -3.90 -20.21
CA LEU A 60 -10.34 -2.92 -20.64
C LEU A 60 -11.77 -3.43 -20.45
N THR A 61 -11.94 -4.56 -19.76
CA THR A 61 -13.27 -5.09 -19.50
C THR A 61 -13.88 -4.38 -18.30
N ARG A 62 -15.01 -3.68 -18.52
CA ARG A 62 -15.83 -3.13 -17.43
C ARG A 62 -16.76 -4.21 -16.89
N PRO A 63 -16.85 -4.43 -15.56
CA PRO A 63 -17.81 -5.37 -14.99
C PRO A 63 -19.27 -5.01 -15.28
N ASP A 64 -19.57 -3.72 -15.27
CA ASP A 64 -20.86 -3.14 -15.63
C ASP A 64 -20.69 -1.65 -15.99
N ARG A 65 -21.78 -0.97 -16.38
CA ARG A 65 -21.73 0.42 -16.85
C ARG A 65 -21.26 1.43 -15.79
N SER A 66 -21.41 1.11 -14.51
CA SER A 66 -21.09 2.01 -13.40
C SER A 66 -19.66 1.86 -12.87
N MET A 67 -18.93 0.82 -13.28
CA MET A 67 -17.59 0.54 -12.81
C MET A 67 -16.57 0.66 -13.95
N PRO A 68 -15.54 1.51 -13.82
CA PRO A 68 -14.45 1.58 -14.77
C PRO A 68 -13.68 0.25 -14.89
N ALA A 69 -13.02 0.06 -16.03
CA ALA A 69 -12.11 -1.05 -16.24
C ALA A 69 -10.81 -0.82 -15.46
N ILE A 70 -10.01 -1.88 -15.30
CA ILE A 70 -8.71 -1.77 -14.62
C ILE A 70 -7.83 -0.73 -15.30
N GLY A 71 -7.74 -0.73 -16.63
CA GLY A 71 -6.93 0.23 -17.36
C GLY A 71 -7.36 1.68 -17.15
N GLU A 72 -8.67 1.92 -17.03
CA GLU A 72 -9.22 3.25 -16.76
C GLU A 72 -8.91 3.71 -15.33
N HIS A 73 -8.89 2.81 -14.35
CA HIS A 73 -8.41 3.13 -13.00
C HIS A 73 -6.92 3.50 -12.97
N VAL A 74 -6.07 2.80 -13.73
CA VAL A 74 -4.63 3.12 -13.80
C VAL A 74 -4.40 4.47 -14.46
N ASP A 75 -5.09 4.72 -15.57
CA ASP A 75 -4.99 5.98 -16.31
C ASP A 75 -5.54 7.17 -15.50
N HIS A 76 -6.70 7.01 -14.85
CA HIS A 76 -7.26 8.01 -13.95
C HIS A 76 -6.30 8.35 -12.80
N LEU A 77 -5.66 7.35 -12.18
CA LEU A 77 -4.68 7.60 -11.13
C LEU A 77 -3.49 8.43 -11.66
N ALA A 78 -3.06 8.24 -12.91
CA ALA A 78 -2.02 9.07 -13.52
C ALA A 78 -2.49 10.53 -13.68
N SER A 79 -3.75 10.76 -14.09
CA SER A 79 -4.34 12.11 -14.18
C SER A 79 -4.44 12.78 -12.82
N VAL A 80 -4.82 12.01 -11.79
CA VAL A 80 -4.88 12.47 -10.40
C VAL A 80 -3.49 12.90 -9.92
N MET A 81 -2.44 12.10 -10.17
CA MET A 81 -1.07 12.47 -9.82
C MET A 81 -0.61 13.75 -10.53
N ALA A 82 -0.95 13.92 -11.81
CA ALA A 82 -0.65 15.14 -12.55
C ALA A 82 -1.39 16.36 -12.00
N THR A 83 -2.68 16.20 -11.68
CA THR A 83 -3.53 17.26 -11.11
C THR A 83 -2.99 17.74 -9.77
N TRP A 84 -2.60 16.81 -8.91
CA TRP A 84 -2.07 17.15 -7.59
C TRP A 84 -0.67 17.75 -7.64
N LEU A 85 0.18 17.31 -8.57
CA LEU A 85 1.45 17.99 -8.85
C LEU A 85 1.21 19.45 -9.25
N MET A 86 0.33 19.71 -10.21
CA MET A 86 0.01 21.06 -10.65
C MET A 86 -0.56 21.91 -9.49
N ARG A 87 -1.43 21.35 -8.66
CA ARG A 87 -1.95 22.05 -7.47
C ARG A 87 -0.84 22.34 -6.45
N ALA A 88 0.10 21.42 -6.26
CA ALA A 88 1.25 21.63 -5.39
C ALA A 88 2.15 22.76 -5.93
N GLU A 89 2.40 22.79 -7.24
CA GLU A 89 3.14 23.87 -7.92
C GLU A 89 2.44 25.22 -7.72
N LEU A 90 1.13 25.29 -7.93
CA LEU A 90 0.34 26.52 -7.71
C LEU A 90 0.36 26.97 -6.24
N LEU A 91 0.24 26.04 -5.29
CA LEU A 91 0.28 26.33 -3.85
C LEU A 91 1.60 27.00 -3.42
N VAL A 92 2.71 26.61 -4.04
CA VAL A 92 4.05 27.10 -3.70
C VAL A 92 4.34 28.40 -4.47
N ASP A 93 4.05 28.43 -5.78
CA ASP A 93 4.48 29.52 -6.66
C ASP A 93 3.49 30.69 -6.71
N ALA A 94 2.22 30.48 -6.36
CA ALA A 94 1.15 31.49 -6.43
C ALA A 94 0.56 31.88 -5.06
N LEU A 95 1.39 31.86 -4.00
CA LEU A 95 0.98 32.25 -2.65
C LEU A 95 0.27 33.62 -2.64
N GLY A 96 -1.01 33.62 -2.29
CA GLY A 96 -1.85 34.83 -2.19
C GLY A 96 -2.72 35.15 -3.41
N ILE A 97 -2.80 34.28 -4.42
CA ILE A 97 -3.71 34.41 -5.57
C ILE A 97 -4.93 33.50 -5.36
N ASP A 98 -6.13 34.10 -5.40
CA ASP A 98 -7.40 33.36 -5.44
C ASP A 98 -7.55 32.72 -6.83
N VAL A 99 -7.28 31.43 -6.93
CA VAL A 99 -7.45 30.67 -8.17
C VAL A 99 -8.93 30.32 -8.26
N ALA A 100 -9.67 31.04 -9.10
CA ALA A 100 -11.14 31.01 -9.11
C ALA A 100 -11.76 29.62 -9.35
N GLU A 101 -11.08 28.74 -10.10
CA GLU A 101 -11.56 27.40 -10.41
C GLU A 101 -10.40 26.40 -10.49
N SER A 102 -10.66 25.17 -10.05
CA SER A 102 -9.76 24.06 -10.41
C SER A 102 -9.80 23.88 -11.93
N PRO A 103 -8.65 23.75 -12.61
CA PRO A 103 -8.64 23.43 -14.02
C PRO A 103 -9.51 22.19 -14.26
N GLU A 104 -10.34 22.23 -15.30
CA GLU A 104 -11.10 21.04 -15.71
C GLU A 104 -10.13 19.86 -15.79
N GLN A 105 -10.49 18.76 -15.13
CA GLN A 105 -9.74 17.52 -15.26
C GLN A 105 -9.65 17.22 -16.77
N PRO A 106 -8.45 17.01 -17.33
CA PRO A 106 -8.38 16.58 -18.70
C PRO A 106 -9.20 15.29 -18.82
N ILE A 107 -10.22 15.31 -19.67
CA ILE A 107 -10.94 14.10 -20.06
C ILE A 107 -9.92 13.20 -20.73
N ILE A 108 -9.40 12.21 -20.01
CA ILE A 108 -8.43 11.30 -20.59
C ILE A 108 -9.17 10.24 -21.41
N GLY A 109 -9.06 10.38 -22.73
CA GLY A 109 -9.22 9.34 -23.74
C GLY A 109 -10.64 8.80 -23.96
N ASP A 110 -10.93 8.36 -25.19
CA ASP A 110 -11.87 7.25 -25.29
C ASP A 110 -11.19 6.05 -24.58
N GLY A 111 -11.88 5.40 -23.65
CA GLY A 111 -11.34 4.24 -22.92
C GLY A 111 -11.07 3.02 -23.82
N ALA A 112 -11.23 3.14 -25.15
CA ALA A 112 -11.18 2.03 -26.08
C ALA A 112 -9.76 1.64 -26.51
N ASN A 113 -8.72 2.40 -26.13
CA ASN A 113 -7.35 2.13 -26.58
C ASN A 113 -6.24 2.38 -25.54
N LEU A 114 -6.52 2.15 -24.25
CA LEU A 114 -5.49 2.26 -23.20
C LEU A 114 -4.55 1.05 -23.24
N ASP A 115 -3.28 1.28 -23.61
CA ASP A 115 -2.23 0.27 -23.51
C ASP A 115 -1.70 0.17 -22.07
N ARG A 116 -1.49 -1.07 -21.60
CA ARG A 116 -1.06 -1.33 -20.21
C ARG A 116 0.31 -0.77 -19.88
N ALA A 117 1.29 -0.95 -20.77
CA ALA A 117 2.66 -0.50 -20.50
C ALA A 117 2.72 1.03 -20.50
N ASN A 118 2.04 1.67 -21.46
CA ASN A 118 1.96 3.13 -21.55
C ASN A 118 1.22 3.74 -20.35
N SER A 119 0.13 3.12 -19.88
CA SER A 119 -0.64 3.61 -18.73
C SER A 119 0.19 3.55 -17.44
N LEU A 120 0.91 2.43 -17.21
CA LEU A 120 1.82 2.30 -16.07
C LEU A 120 2.98 3.29 -16.17
N GLU A 121 3.56 3.47 -17.36
CA GLU A 121 4.64 4.44 -17.58
C GLU A 121 4.18 5.88 -17.32
N ALA A 122 2.99 6.26 -17.79
CA ALA A 122 2.40 7.57 -17.51
C ALA A 122 2.24 7.81 -16.00
N LEU A 123 1.70 6.81 -15.28
CA LEU A 123 1.60 6.84 -13.82
C LEU A 123 2.98 6.98 -13.17
N ARG A 124 3.98 6.22 -13.63
CA ARG A 124 5.37 6.29 -13.11
C ARG A 124 5.94 7.69 -13.21
N VAL A 125 5.80 8.32 -14.39
CA VAL A 125 6.35 9.65 -14.66
C VAL A 125 5.67 10.69 -13.77
N MET A 126 4.34 10.68 -13.68
CA MET A 126 3.61 11.67 -12.87
C MET A 126 3.85 11.48 -11.37
N ALA A 127 3.80 10.23 -10.88
CA ALA A 127 4.09 9.90 -9.49
C ALA A 127 5.51 10.32 -9.07
N SER A 128 6.51 10.05 -9.92
CA SER A 128 7.91 10.42 -9.67
C SER A 128 8.10 11.93 -9.63
N ARG A 129 7.53 12.66 -10.60
CA ARG A 129 7.59 14.14 -10.63
C ARG A 129 6.91 14.74 -9.41
N HIS A 130 5.72 14.26 -9.06
CA HIS A 130 4.97 14.72 -7.90
C HIS A 130 5.75 14.51 -6.60
N GLY A 131 6.23 13.29 -6.35
CA GLY A 131 7.04 13.00 -5.16
C GLY A 131 8.34 13.80 -5.09
N ALA A 132 9.05 13.95 -6.21
CA ALA A 132 10.27 14.75 -6.28
C ALA A 132 10.00 16.23 -5.98
N TYR A 133 8.91 16.78 -6.53
CA TYR A 133 8.48 18.15 -6.26
C TYR A 133 8.20 18.34 -4.77
N LEU A 134 7.35 17.50 -4.17
CA LEU A 134 7.02 17.59 -2.74
C LEU A 134 8.26 17.54 -1.83
N ARG A 135 9.28 16.74 -2.16
CA ARG A 135 10.54 16.72 -1.38
C ARG A 135 11.37 17.99 -1.51
N SER A 136 11.20 18.75 -2.59
CA SER A 136 11.91 20.00 -2.82
C SER A 136 11.28 21.19 -2.09
N VAL A 137 10.06 21.03 -1.59
CA VAL A 137 9.33 22.09 -0.88
C VAL A 137 9.91 22.30 0.52
N ASP A 138 10.29 23.55 0.81
CA ASP A 138 10.76 23.98 2.12
C ASP A 138 9.72 23.75 3.23
N GLU A 139 10.17 23.37 4.43
CA GLU A 139 9.29 23.05 5.57
C GLU A 139 8.30 24.19 5.91
N ALA A 140 8.74 25.45 5.77
CA ALA A 140 7.90 26.61 6.04
C ALA A 140 6.68 26.70 5.10
N THR A 141 6.78 26.18 3.89
CA THR A 141 5.72 26.24 2.87
C THR A 141 4.64 25.18 3.08
N TRP A 142 4.95 24.10 3.79
CA TRP A 142 3.98 23.04 4.10
C TRP A 142 2.83 23.49 5.00
N ALA A 143 3.08 24.54 5.80
CA ALA A 143 2.08 25.20 6.63
C ALA A 143 1.37 26.36 5.91
N ASN A 144 1.44 26.44 4.58
CA ASN A 144 0.62 27.37 3.81
C ASN A 144 -0.65 26.66 3.34
N ALA A 145 -1.76 27.39 3.33
CA ALA A 145 -3.01 26.96 2.74
C ALA A 145 -3.53 28.05 1.79
N ILE A 146 -4.19 27.62 0.72
CA ILE A 146 -4.96 28.52 -0.14
C ILE A 146 -6.43 28.15 -0.07
N THR A 147 -7.29 29.06 -0.49
CA THR A 147 -8.72 28.83 -0.64
C THR A 147 -9.07 28.87 -2.11
N VAL A 148 -9.74 27.84 -2.62
CA VAL A 148 -10.31 27.79 -3.99
C VAL A 148 -11.77 27.43 -3.85
N GLY A 149 -12.66 28.25 -4.40
CA GLY A 149 -14.11 28.00 -4.33
C GLY A 149 -14.69 27.92 -2.91
N GLY A 150 -14.03 28.53 -1.92
CA GLY A 150 -14.45 28.50 -0.50
C GLY A 150 -13.89 27.34 0.32
N GLU A 151 -13.17 26.40 -0.29
CA GLU A 151 -12.50 25.30 0.41
C GLU A 151 -11.02 25.63 0.63
N SER A 152 -10.54 25.49 1.87
CA SER A 152 -9.13 25.68 2.20
C SER A 152 -8.37 24.35 2.11
N PHE A 153 -7.25 24.36 1.39
CA PHE A 153 -6.38 23.19 1.26
C PHE A 153 -4.92 23.58 1.41
N SER A 154 -4.18 22.72 2.10
CA SER A 154 -2.74 22.82 2.31
C SER A 154 -2.01 21.73 1.54
N LEU A 155 -0.68 21.89 1.38
CA LEU A 155 0.16 20.82 0.84
C LEU A 155 0.10 19.56 1.71
N ASP A 156 -0.02 19.70 3.03
CA ASP A 156 -0.11 18.55 3.95
C ASP A 156 -1.40 17.75 3.72
N TRP A 157 -2.53 18.43 3.49
CA TRP A 157 -3.75 17.76 3.09
C TRP A 157 -3.62 17.12 1.69
N GLY A 158 -3.13 17.88 0.71
CA GLY A 158 -3.03 17.43 -0.69
C GLY A 158 -2.17 16.18 -0.87
N VAL A 159 -1.04 16.07 -0.16
CA VAL A 159 -0.19 14.87 -0.23
C VAL A 159 -0.87 13.65 0.40
N ARG A 160 -1.65 13.85 1.47
CA ARG A 160 -2.41 12.78 2.14
C ARG A 160 -3.53 12.27 1.27
N HIS A 161 -4.27 13.19 0.68
CA HIS A 161 -5.30 12.87 -0.29
C HIS A 161 -4.69 12.17 -1.51
N SER A 162 -3.52 12.59 -1.99
CA SER A 162 -2.82 11.87 -3.07
C SER A 162 -2.44 10.42 -2.68
N ALA A 163 -2.04 10.19 -1.42
CA ALA A 163 -1.81 8.83 -0.92
C ALA A 163 -3.12 8.05 -0.76
N HIS A 164 -4.21 8.71 -0.36
CA HIS A 164 -5.55 8.12 -0.35
C HIS A 164 -5.94 7.63 -1.75
N GLU A 165 -5.78 8.47 -2.78
CA GLU A 165 -6.11 8.13 -4.16
C GLU A 165 -5.36 6.88 -4.64
N VAL A 166 -4.07 6.73 -4.29
CA VAL A 166 -3.33 5.50 -4.56
C VAL A 166 -4.01 4.30 -3.90
N MET A 167 -4.27 4.36 -2.59
CA MET A 167 -4.88 3.24 -1.86
C MET A 167 -6.30 2.92 -2.34
N HIS A 168 -7.08 3.94 -2.70
CA HIS A 168 -8.44 3.80 -3.21
C HIS A 168 -8.45 3.11 -4.57
N HIS A 169 -7.53 3.46 -5.47
CA HIS A 169 -7.43 2.80 -6.77
C HIS A 169 -6.95 1.34 -6.65
N LEU A 170 -6.05 1.02 -5.71
CA LEU A 170 -5.66 -0.38 -5.45
C LEU A 170 -6.85 -1.21 -4.96
N TRP A 171 -7.69 -0.64 -4.08
CA TRP A 171 -8.94 -1.26 -3.64
C TRP A 171 -9.91 -1.44 -4.81
N ALA A 172 -10.13 -0.42 -5.62
CA ALA A 172 -11.02 -0.48 -6.78
C ALA A 172 -10.58 -1.55 -7.78
N ILE A 173 -9.28 -1.65 -8.09
CA ILE A 173 -8.71 -2.68 -8.96
C ILE A 173 -8.99 -4.09 -8.40
N ALA A 174 -8.81 -4.30 -7.09
CA ALA A 174 -9.14 -5.59 -6.46
C ALA A 174 -10.64 -5.93 -6.59
N GLY A 175 -11.53 -4.96 -6.41
CA GLY A 175 -12.96 -5.11 -6.62
C GLY A 175 -13.33 -5.45 -8.08
N VAL A 176 -12.69 -4.79 -9.06
CA VAL A 176 -12.87 -5.11 -10.48
C VAL A 176 -12.41 -6.54 -10.78
N ARG A 177 -11.23 -6.95 -10.31
CA ARG A 177 -10.72 -8.33 -10.46
C ARG A 177 -11.73 -9.35 -9.93
N GLN A 178 -12.26 -9.12 -8.73
CA GLN A 178 -13.27 -9.99 -8.12
C GLN A 178 -14.55 -10.08 -8.97
N ARG A 179 -15.07 -8.94 -9.44
CA ARG A 179 -16.30 -8.89 -10.27
C ARG A 179 -16.14 -9.57 -11.63
N LEU A 180 -14.93 -9.61 -12.18
CA LEU A 180 -14.61 -10.28 -13.43
C LEU A 180 -14.24 -11.76 -13.27
N GLY A 181 -14.35 -12.30 -12.05
CA GLY A 181 -14.10 -13.71 -11.78
C GLY A 181 -12.63 -14.09 -11.64
N ASP A 182 -11.71 -13.11 -11.53
CA ASP A 182 -10.32 -13.35 -11.11
C ASP A 182 -10.27 -13.54 -9.59
N VAL A 183 -10.87 -14.65 -9.17
CA VAL A 183 -11.07 -15.02 -7.77
C VAL A 183 -10.04 -16.07 -7.35
N LEU A 184 -9.47 -15.87 -6.17
CA LEU A 184 -8.62 -16.84 -5.48
C LEU A 184 -9.27 -17.19 -4.15
N THR A 185 -9.17 -18.45 -3.73
CA THR A 185 -9.47 -18.87 -2.36
C THR A 185 -8.46 -19.94 -1.96
N LEU A 186 -7.68 -19.64 -0.93
CA LEU A 186 -6.76 -20.57 -0.27
C LEU A 186 -7.30 -20.78 1.15
N GLY A 187 -7.64 -22.02 1.47
CA GLY A 187 -8.12 -22.41 2.80
C GLY A 187 -7.21 -23.45 3.43
N GLY A 188 -7.48 -23.74 4.71
CA GLY A 188 -6.73 -24.76 5.46
C GLY A 188 -5.37 -24.30 5.97
N GLY A 189 -5.10 -22.99 5.92
CA GLY A 189 -3.89 -22.43 6.51
C GLY A 189 -4.01 -22.28 8.03
N THR A 190 -2.87 -22.08 8.68
CA THR A 190 -2.79 -21.79 10.12
C THR A 190 -1.67 -20.80 10.42
N VAL A 191 -1.78 -20.10 11.55
CA VAL A 191 -0.66 -19.32 12.10
C VAL A 191 0.34 -20.29 12.72
N ALA A 192 1.52 -20.42 12.15
CA ALA A 192 2.57 -21.29 12.68
C ALA A 192 3.32 -20.64 13.85
N SER A 193 3.68 -19.36 13.71
CA SER A 193 4.35 -18.59 14.76
C SER A 193 4.13 -17.08 14.57
N LEU A 194 4.30 -16.33 15.65
CA LEU A 194 4.12 -14.89 15.72
C LEU A 194 5.41 -14.22 16.19
N HIS A 195 5.75 -13.07 15.62
CA HIS A 195 7.03 -12.42 15.88
C HIS A 195 6.89 -10.90 16.03
N ALA A 196 7.53 -10.35 17.06
CA ALA A 196 7.58 -8.91 17.31
C ALA A 196 8.91 -8.51 17.94
N SER A 197 9.33 -7.26 17.73
CA SER A 197 10.56 -6.73 18.33
C SER A 197 10.41 -5.26 18.68
N GLY A 198 11.20 -4.78 19.64
CA GLY A 198 11.36 -3.35 19.90
C GLY A 198 12.13 -2.59 18.80
N GLY A 199 12.35 -3.18 17.62
CA GLY A 199 13.12 -2.60 16.53
C GLY A 199 14.13 -3.57 15.92
N GLY A 200 13.88 -3.99 14.68
CA GLY A 200 14.87 -4.65 13.84
C GLY A 200 14.57 -6.11 13.50
N VAL A 201 15.64 -6.83 13.17
CA VAL A 201 15.63 -8.24 12.80
C VAL A 201 16.81 -8.93 13.49
N PRO A 202 16.71 -10.22 13.90
CA PRO A 202 15.52 -11.06 13.84
C PRO A 202 14.44 -10.57 14.80
N LYS A 203 13.18 -10.91 14.53
CA LYS A 203 12.07 -10.71 15.45
C LYS A 203 11.89 -11.99 16.26
N PRO A 204 12.01 -11.95 17.60
CA PRO A 204 11.77 -13.13 18.43
C PRO A 204 10.29 -13.54 18.40
N GLU A 205 10.07 -14.82 18.65
CA GLU A 205 8.73 -15.40 18.75
C GLU A 205 7.99 -14.88 19.99
N ILE A 206 6.70 -14.62 19.85
CA ILE A 206 5.77 -14.22 20.92
C ILE A 206 4.59 -15.20 20.98
N PRO A 207 4.03 -15.45 22.19
CA PRO A 207 2.99 -16.47 22.37
C PRO A 207 1.61 -16.06 21.80
N SER A 208 1.36 -14.76 21.69
CA SER A 208 0.14 -14.17 21.12
C SER A 208 0.42 -12.74 20.69
N ALA A 209 -0.33 -12.23 19.71
CA ALA A 209 -0.20 -10.87 19.21
C ALA A 209 -1.55 -10.14 19.27
N GLU A 210 -1.57 -8.96 19.88
CA GLU A 210 -2.64 -7.99 19.63
C GLU A 210 -2.29 -7.24 18.35
N ILE A 211 -3.19 -7.26 17.36
CA ILE A 211 -3.01 -6.57 16.09
C ILE A 211 -3.97 -5.40 16.03
N ASP A 212 -3.41 -4.20 15.94
CA ASP A 212 -4.15 -2.99 15.62
C ASP A 212 -3.92 -2.58 14.16
N VAL A 213 -4.56 -1.49 13.77
CA VAL A 213 -4.45 -0.90 12.44
C VAL A 213 -3.03 -0.45 12.06
N GLY A 214 -2.15 -0.24 13.03
CA GLY A 214 -0.74 0.10 12.88
C GLY A 214 0.19 -1.12 12.87
N GLY A 215 -0.32 -2.32 13.18
CA GLY A 215 0.42 -3.57 13.15
C GLY A 215 0.36 -4.34 14.47
N VAL A 216 1.40 -5.12 14.76
CA VAL A 216 1.50 -5.83 16.04
C VAL A 216 1.81 -4.84 17.17
N VAL A 217 0.95 -4.80 18.19
CA VAL A 217 1.15 -3.94 19.37
C VAL A 217 2.47 -4.31 20.07
N GLY A 218 3.30 -3.30 20.32
CA GLY A 218 4.63 -3.48 20.91
C GLY A 218 5.74 -3.78 19.89
N ASP A 219 5.40 -3.99 18.61
CA ASP A 219 6.41 -4.04 17.55
C ASP A 219 6.80 -2.62 17.12
N ALA A 220 8.07 -2.28 17.28
CA ALA A 220 8.60 -1.01 16.84
C ALA A 220 9.37 -1.17 15.52
N GLN A 221 9.13 -0.24 14.59
CA GLN A 221 9.85 -0.15 13.33
C GLN A 221 10.99 0.87 13.50
N ALA A 222 12.18 0.41 13.88
CA ALA A 222 13.33 1.28 14.20
C ALA A 222 13.77 2.21 13.05
N ALA A 223 13.35 1.92 11.81
CA ALA A 223 13.58 2.78 10.64
C ALA A 223 12.25 3.22 10.02
N ARG A 224 11.41 3.92 10.79
CA ARG A 224 10.13 4.50 10.29
C ARG A 224 10.28 5.36 9.04
N GLN A 225 11.47 5.93 8.83
CA GLN A 225 11.75 6.64 7.58
C GLN A 225 11.63 5.73 6.34
N TYR A 226 11.83 4.41 6.44
CA TYR A 226 11.80 3.47 5.30
C TYR A 226 10.67 2.42 5.38
N HIS A 227 10.07 2.23 6.56
CA HIS A 227 9.14 1.15 6.89
C HIS A 227 7.97 1.64 7.76
N GLY A 228 6.92 0.85 7.89
CA GLY A 228 5.82 1.15 8.82
C GLY A 228 4.78 2.14 8.28
N ARG A 229 4.70 2.28 6.94
CA ARG A 229 3.54 2.92 6.31
C ARG A 229 2.28 2.13 6.67
N PRO A 230 1.08 2.75 6.67
CA PRO A 230 -0.15 2.04 7.01
C PRO A 230 -0.41 0.78 6.17
N TRP A 231 0.03 0.77 4.91
CA TRP A 231 -0.02 -0.43 4.06
C TRP A 231 1.05 -1.48 4.33
N GLN A 232 1.89 -1.29 5.34
CA GLN A 232 2.94 -2.20 5.80
C GLN A 232 2.77 -2.61 7.26
N ALA A 233 1.56 -2.46 7.79
CA ALA A 233 1.24 -2.74 9.19
C ALA A 233 1.67 -4.15 9.62
N LEU A 234 1.48 -5.15 8.76
CA LEU A 234 1.93 -6.51 8.98
C LEU A 234 2.92 -6.96 7.90
N CYS A 235 3.90 -7.76 8.29
CA CYS A 235 4.74 -8.55 7.38
C CYS A 235 4.38 -10.03 7.54
N LEU A 236 4.04 -10.69 6.44
CA LEU A 236 3.57 -12.08 6.39
C LEU A 236 4.59 -12.93 5.64
N TRP A 237 4.80 -14.18 6.06
CA TRP A 237 5.61 -15.15 5.31
C TRP A 237 5.14 -16.58 5.45
N SER A 238 5.46 -17.43 4.48
CA SER A 238 5.20 -18.87 4.55
C SER A 238 6.31 -19.60 5.30
N THR A 239 5.90 -20.48 6.20
CA THR A 239 6.78 -21.38 6.95
C THR A 239 7.48 -22.35 6.00
N GLU A 240 6.75 -22.89 5.03
CA GLU A 240 7.26 -23.80 4.00
C GLU A 240 8.36 -23.14 3.14
N VAL A 241 8.22 -21.85 2.83
CA VAL A 241 9.24 -21.09 2.10
C VAL A 241 10.51 -20.94 2.95
N VAL A 242 10.37 -20.66 4.25
CA VAL A 242 11.51 -20.57 5.18
C VAL A 242 12.22 -21.92 5.30
N GLU A 243 11.46 -23.00 5.48
CA GLU A 243 11.99 -24.37 5.54
C GLU A 243 12.71 -24.78 4.26
N ALA A 244 12.17 -24.42 3.08
CA ALA A 244 12.82 -24.66 1.81
C ALA A 244 14.18 -23.95 1.71
N TRP A 245 14.27 -22.68 2.11
CA TRP A 245 15.56 -21.98 2.16
C TRP A 245 16.52 -22.60 3.18
N ALA A 246 16.03 -23.04 4.33
CA ALA A 246 16.87 -23.73 5.31
C ALA A 246 17.41 -25.07 4.79
N ALA A 247 16.59 -25.83 4.06
CA ALA A 247 16.98 -27.07 3.39
C ALA A 247 18.02 -26.86 2.28
N GLU A 248 18.05 -25.67 1.66
CA GLU A 248 19.11 -25.23 0.73
C GLU A 248 20.43 -24.87 1.45
N GLY A 249 20.49 -24.97 2.79
CA GLY A 249 21.69 -24.72 3.59
C GLY A 249 21.86 -23.27 4.04
N HIS A 250 20.80 -22.45 3.94
CA HIS A 250 20.81 -21.09 4.46
C HIS A 250 20.45 -21.05 5.94
N PRO A 251 21.12 -20.23 6.77
CA PRO A 251 20.84 -20.14 8.22
C PRO A 251 19.60 -19.28 8.52
N ILE A 252 18.52 -19.47 7.77
CA ILE A 252 17.26 -18.73 7.89
C ILE A 252 16.24 -19.55 8.68
N PHE A 253 15.40 -18.86 9.46
CA PHE A 253 14.43 -19.46 10.37
C PHE A 253 13.24 -18.50 10.56
N PRO A 254 12.11 -18.95 11.12
CA PRO A 254 10.96 -18.09 11.38
C PRO A 254 11.32 -16.87 12.25
N GLY A 255 10.83 -15.69 11.89
CA GLY A 255 11.15 -14.40 12.49
C GLY A 255 12.49 -13.81 12.04
N ALA A 256 13.34 -14.57 11.33
CA ALA A 256 14.68 -14.12 10.98
C ALA A 256 14.66 -12.85 10.13
N ALA A 257 13.75 -12.80 9.16
CA ALA A 257 13.75 -11.78 8.12
C ALA A 257 12.65 -10.71 8.30
N GLY A 258 12.08 -10.64 9.51
CA GLY A 258 11.24 -9.53 9.97
C GLY A 258 9.75 -9.68 9.70
N GLU A 259 9.29 -10.87 9.31
CA GLU A 259 7.88 -11.22 9.33
C GLU A 259 7.30 -11.12 10.74
N ASN A 260 6.00 -10.85 10.83
CA ASN A 260 5.22 -10.82 12.06
C ASN A 260 4.37 -12.08 12.19
N LEU A 261 3.82 -12.56 11.08
CA LEU A 261 3.05 -13.79 11.04
C LEU A 261 3.75 -14.76 10.08
N SER A 262 4.21 -15.90 10.63
CA SER A 262 4.59 -17.06 9.83
C SER A 262 3.36 -17.93 9.66
N LEU A 263 2.93 -18.11 8.42
CA LEU A 263 1.72 -18.84 8.04
C LEU A 263 2.11 -20.20 7.45
N SER A 264 1.29 -21.22 7.65
CA SER A 264 1.47 -22.56 7.07
C SER A 264 0.20 -23.02 6.36
N GLY A 265 0.31 -24.02 5.49
CA GLY A 265 -0.81 -24.66 4.80
C GLY A 265 -1.38 -23.87 3.61
N LEU A 266 -0.70 -22.81 3.17
CA LEU A 266 -1.13 -21.96 2.06
C LEU A 266 -0.17 -22.08 0.88
N ASP A 267 -0.70 -22.18 -0.34
CA ASP A 267 0.13 -22.05 -1.55
C ASP A 267 0.63 -20.61 -1.69
N TRP A 268 1.83 -20.37 -1.14
CA TRP A 268 2.44 -19.06 -1.08
C TRP A 268 2.75 -18.47 -2.47
N SER A 269 2.83 -19.31 -3.51
CA SER A 269 3.06 -18.85 -4.89
C SER A 269 1.87 -18.06 -5.46
N GLN A 270 0.68 -18.26 -4.90
CA GLN A 270 -0.56 -17.60 -5.34
C GLN A 270 -0.78 -16.23 -4.68
N ILE A 271 -0.03 -15.91 -3.62
CA ILE A 271 -0.15 -14.63 -2.93
C ILE A 271 0.18 -13.49 -3.88
N ARG A 272 -0.68 -12.46 -3.88
CA ARG A 272 -0.56 -11.24 -4.69
C ARG A 272 -1.23 -10.07 -3.98
N ALA A 273 -0.92 -8.86 -4.43
CA ALA A 273 -1.56 -7.64 -3.96
C ALA A 273 -3.09 -7.69 -4.16
N GLY A 274 -3.84 -7.12 -3.22
CA GLY A 274 -5.30 -7.04 -3.24
C GLY A 274 -6.02 -8.22 -2.58
N LEU A 275 -5.35 -9.33 -2.27
CA LEU A 275 -5.97 -10.44 -1.54
C LEU A 275 -6.26 -10.06 -0.08
N ILE A 276 -7.31 -10.63 0.49
CA ILE A 276 -7.66 -10.54 1.91
C ILE A 276 -7.14 -11.78 2.62
N VAL A 277 -6.38 -11.57 3.69
CA VAL A 277 -5.97 -12.60 4.65
C VAL A 277 -6.85 -12.48 5.87
N GLN A 278 -7.55 -13.57 6.19
CA GLN A 278 -8.36 -13.73 7.40
C GLN A 278 -7.61 -14.61 8.39
N VAL A 279 -7.46 -14.15 9.64
CA VAL A 279 -6.90 -14.92 10.75
C VAL A 279 -7.82 -14.75 11.96
N GLY A 280 -8.62 -15.79 12.29
CA GLY A 280 -9.69 -15.63 13.28
C GLY A 280 -10.62 -14.45 12.90
N ASP A 281 -10.71 -13.46 13.78
CA ASP A 281 -11.49 -12.22 13.56
C ASP A 281 -10.66 -11.08 12.90
N MET A 282 -9.33 -11.21 12.85
CA MET A 282 -8.44 -10.23 12.24
C MET A 282 -8.44 -10.36 10.72
N THR A 283 -8.53 -9.23 10.02
CA THR A 283 -8.50 -9.19 8.55
C THR A 283 -7.47 -8.19 8.06
N ALA A 284 -6.73 -8.55 7.02
CA ALA A 284 -5.72 -7.68 6.42
C ALA A 284 -5.69 -7.82 4.89
N ARG A 285 -5.44 -6.73 4.18
CA ARG A 285 -5.29 -6.70 2.73
C ARG A 285 -3.81 -6.74 2.35
N VAL A 286 -3.40 -7.75 1.57
CA VAL A 286 -2.05 -7.86 1.02
C VAL A 286 -1.77 -6.66 0.13
N SER A 287 -0.69 -5.94 0.40
CA SER A 287 -0.38 -4.67 -0.26
C SER A 287 0.76 -4.81 -1.27
N ALA A 288 1.92 -5.26 -0.84
CA ALA A 288 3.13 -5.33 -1.66
C ALA A 288 4.15 -6.32 -1.09
N PRO A 289 5.04 -6.91 -1.90
CA PRO A 289 6.10 -7.75 -1.39
C PRO A 289 7.08 -6.94 -0.54
N ALA A 290 7.65 -7.56 0.49
CA ALA A 290 8.60 -6.89 1.36
C ALA A 290 9.96 -6.74 0.67
N VAL A 291 10.38 -5.49 0.47
CA VAL A 291 11.65 -5.17 -0.17
C VAL A 291 12.83 -5.78 0.62
N PRO A 292 13.76 -6.49 -0.03
CA PRO A 292 14.96 -7.00 0.60
C PRO A 292 15.79 -5.91 1.28
N CYS A 293 16.41 -6.24 2.40
CA CYS A 293 17.29 -5.34 3.14
C CYS A 293 18.65 -6.02 3.38
N THR A 294 19.73 -5.25 3.34
CA THR A 294 21.10 -5.71 3.59
C THR A 294 21.26 -6.40 4.95
N LYS A 295 20.46 -6.04 5.96
CA LYS A 295 20.44 -6.72 7.27
C LYS A 295 20.12 -8.22 7.16
N ASN A 296 19.41 -8.62 6.10
CA ASN A 296 19.06 -10.03 5.85
C ASN A 296 20.17 -10.82 5.15
N SER A 297 21.27 -10.19 4.71
CA SER A 297 22.39 -10.92 4.09
C SER A 297 22.95 -12.00 4.99
N ARG A 298 22.88 -11.84 6.31
CA ARG A 298 23.35 -12.87 7.25
C ARG A 298 22.55 -14.16 7.26
N TRP A 299 21.35 -14.16 6.67
CA TRP A 299 20.48 -15.33 6.59
C TRP A 299 20.68 -16.17 5.33
N PHE A 300 21.58 -15.75 4.43
CA PHE A 300 21.94 -16.49 3.24
C PHE A 300 23.43 -16.82 3.29
N SER A 301 23.77 -18.07 2.99
CA SER A 301 25.15 -18.57 3.04
C SER A 301 26.07 -17.84 2.05
N ASP A 302 25.52 -17.40 0.91
CA ASP A 302 26.20 -16.58 -0.10
C ASP A 302 26.08 -15.06 0.15
N ARG A 303 25.43 -14.66 1.25
CA ARG A 303 25.15 -13.27 1.63
C ARG A 303 24.23 -12.51 0.67
N ASP A 304 23.57 -13.18 -0.27
CA ASP A 304 22.69 -12.54 -1.25
C ASP A 304 21.27 -12.37 -0.71
N HIS A 305 21.03 -11.27 0.00
CA HIS A 305 19.70 -10.93 0.50
C HIS A 305 18.68 -10.66 -0.62
N ARG A 306 19.10 -10.42 -1.88
CA ARG A 306 18.18 -10.13 -2.99
C ARG A 306 17.28 -11.32 -3.32
N ARG A 307 17.66 -12.53 -2.92
CA ARG A 307 16.85 -13.76 -2.95
C ARG A 307 15.48 -13.61 -2.28
N LEU A 308 15.35 -12.68 -1.34
CA LEU A 308 14.07 -12.37 -0.69
C LEU A 308 13.13 -11.52 -1.56
N GLY A 309 13.60 -11.02 -2.70
CA GLY A 309 12.87 -10.11 -3.57
C GLY A 309 11.90 -10.87 -4.47
N HIS A 310 10.70 -10.31 -4.66
CA HIS A 310 9.66 -10.88 -5.52
C HIS A 310 10.14 -11.09 -6.96
N ASP A 311 10.90 -10.14 -7.52
CA ASP A 311 11.42 -10.26 -8.89
C ASP A 311 12.54 -11.30 -9.05
N VAL A 312 13.22 -11.63 -7.94
CA VAL A 312 14.36 -12.58 -7.93
C VAL A 312 13.89 -13.99 -7.61
N SER A 313 12.89 -14.12 -6.75
CA SER A 313 12.33 -15.40 -6.33
C SER A 313 10.80 -15.29 -6.22
N PRO A 314 10.09 -15.22 -7.36
CA PRO A 314 8.64 -15.15 -7.38
C PRO A 314 8.01 -16.28 -6.58
N GLY A 315 6.98 -15.97 -5.79
CA GLY A 315 6.31 -16.95 -4.93
C GLY A 315 7.08 -17.33 -3.65
N ARG A 316 8.25 -16.72 -3.39
CA ARG A 316 9.03 -16.94 -2.15
C ARG A 316 9.19 -15.67 -1.31
N ALA A 317 8.75 -14.52 -1.82
CA ALA A 317 8.87 -13.25 -1.11
C ALA A 317 7.95 -13.17 0.12
N ARG A 318 8.36 -12.38 1.11
CA ARG A 318 7.48 -11.90 2.18
C ARG A 318 6.47 -10.90 1.61
N TRP A 319 5.32 -10.76 2.25
CA TRP A 319 4.29 -9.81 1.84
C TRP A 319 3.91 -8.87 2.98
N TYR A 320 3.81 -7.58 2.67
CA TYR A 320 3.18 -6.62 3.56
C TYR A 320 1.66 -6.68 3.43
N ALA A 321 0.96 -6.31 4.50
CA ALA A 321 -0.48 -6.15 4.50
C ALA A 321 -0.94 -4.95 5.34
N SER A 322 -2.02 -4.30 4.90
CA SER A 322 -2.77 -3.30 5.67
C SER A 322 -3.81 -4.00 6.53
N VAL A 323 -3.89 -3.70 7.83
CA VAL A 323 -4.93 -4.26 8.70
C VAL A 323 -6.26 -3.54 8.43
N LEU A 324 -7.31 -4.30 8.15
CA LEU A 324 -8.68 -3.79 7.94
C LEU A 324 -9.49 -3.93 9.23
N THR A 325 -9.53 -5.14 9.80
CA THR A 325 -10.16 -5.43 11.09
C THR A 325 -9.10 -5.84 12.10
N PRO A 326 -8.86 -5.06 13.17
CA PRO A 326 -8.01 -5.45 14.30
C PRO A 326 -8.47 -6.75 14.96
N GLY A 327 -7.55 -7.43 15.64
CA GLY A 327 -7.88 -8.63 16.38
C GLY A 327 -6.70 -9.22 17.14
N ARG A 328 -7.03 -10.15 18.03
CA ARG A 328 -6.04 -10.96 18.74
C ARG A 328 -5.74 -12.21 17.93
N VAL A 329 -4.46 -12.54 17.79
CA VAL A 329 -3.99 -13.71 17.03
C VAL A 329 -3.10 -14.57 17.91
N GLU A 330 -3.31 -15.89 17.84
CA GLU A 330 -2.52 -16.91 18.51
C GLU A 330 -1.99 -17.95 17.50
N PRO A 331 -0.85 -18.61 17.78
CA PRO A 331 -0.43 -19.77 17.01
C PRO A 331 -1.52 -20.84 16.98
N GLY A 332 -1.75 -21.44 15.81
CA GLY A 332 -2.82 -22.39 15.55
C GLY A 332 -4.11 -21.78 15.02
N ASP A 333 -4.27 -20.45 15.06
CA ASP A 333 -5.46 -19.80 14.49
C ASP A 333 -5.64 -20.14 13.01
N PRO A 334 -6.89 -20.38 12.56
CA PRO A 334 -7.17 -20.73 11.18
C PRO A 334 -6.92 -19.53 10.27
N VAL A 335 -6.31 -19.81 9.11
CA VAL A 335 -5.99 -18.80 8.10
C VAL A 335 -6.65 -19.16 6.78
N SER A 336 -7.26 -18.15 6.17
CA SER A 336 -7.71 -18.23 4.78
C SER A 336 -7.29 -16.98 4.02
N VAL A 337 -7.08 -17.13 2.72
CA VAL A 337 -6.76 -16.04 1.81
C VAL A 337 -7.76 -16.05 0.68
N HIS A 338 -8.37 -14.92 0.38
CA HIS A 338 -9.39 -14.85 -0.67
C HIS A 338 -9.36 -13.51 -1.41
N SER A 339 -9.87 -13.49 -2.64
CA SER A 339 -10.13 -12.23 -3.34
C SER A 339 -11.25 -11.48 -2.61
N GLY A 340 -11.02 -10.20 -2.29
CA GLY A 340 -12.03 -9.32 -1.71
C GLY A 340 -11.87 -7.90 -2.26
N GLY A 341 -13.00 -7.27 -2.61
CA GLY A 341 -13.08 -5.83 -2.81
C GLY A 341 -13.37 -5.09 -1.52
#